data_AF-A0A7W0FQZ0-F1
#
_entry.id   AF-A0A7W0FQZ0-F1
#
_cell.length_a   1.000
_cell.length_b   1.000
_cell.length_c   1.000
_cell.angle_alpha   90.00
_cell.angle_beta   90.00
_cell.angle_gamma   90.00
#
_symmetry.space_group_name_H-M   'P 1'
#
loop_
_entity.id
_entity.type
_entity.pdbx_description
1 polymer ?
#
loop_
_entity_poly.entity_id
_entity_poly.type
_entity_poly.pdbx_seq_one_letter_code
_entity_poly.pdbx_strand_id
1 'polypeptide(L)' 'MILQRLAIGIDIGGTKVKAGVVDEDGLVLESVMRDTPSTSPRMVEGVIADIVDELKG' A
#
# COMPACT_ATOMS: atom_id res chain seq x y z
N MET A 1 11.89 14.42 20.94
CA MET A 1 11.31 13.29 20.21
C MET A 1 11.59 13.50 18.74
N ILE A 2 12.28 12.58 18.09
CA ILE A 2 12.34 12.55 16.63
C ILE A 2 11.01 11.94 16.19
N LEU A 3 10.28 12.62 15.31
CA LEU A 3 9.10 12.04 14.68
C LEU A 3 9.59 10.92 13.76
N GLN A 4 9.15 9.68 14.00
CA GLN A 4 9.43 8.59 13.07
C GLN A 4 8.78 8.91 11.73
N ARG A 5 9.58 8.86 10.66
CA ARG A 5 9.10 9.11 9.31
C ARG A 5 8.56 7.80 8.74
N LEU A 6 7.24 7.76 8.51
CA LEU A 6 6.58 6.60 7.92
C LEU A 6 6.34 6.82 6.43
N ALA A 7 6.36 5.73 5.67
CA ALA A 7 5.93 5.70 4.28
C ALA A 7 4.94 4.57 4.05
N ILE A 8 4.10 4.69 3.02
CA ILE A 8 3.30 3.58 2.51
C ILE A 8 3.99 3.07 1.24
N GLY A 9 4.48 1.83 1.29
CA GLY A 9 4.98 1.13 0.12
C GLY A 9 3.84 0.40 -0.59
N ILE A 10 3.79 0.48 -1.93
CA ILE A 10 2.82 -0.25 -2.78
C ILE A 10 3.58 -1.07 -3.82
N ASP A 11 3.30 -2.37 -3.89
CA ASP A 11 3.82 -3.31 -4.90
C ASP A 11 2.65 -3.89 -5.72
N ILE A 12 2.63 -3.59 -7.03
CA ILE A 12 1.54 -3.91 -7.95
C ILE A 12 2.00 -5.04 -8.88
N GLY A 13 1.59 -6.26 -8.55
CA GLY A 13 1.74 -7.41 -9.45
C GLY A 13 0.54 -7.58 -10.38
N GLY A 14 0.66 -8.48 -11.36
CA GLY A 14 -0.43 -8.81 -12.28
C GLY A 14 -1.65 -9.49 -11.64
N THR A 15 -1.51 -10.04 -10.44
CA THR A 15 -2.58 -10.74 -9.72
C THR A 15 -2.89 -10.17 -8.35
N LYS A 16 -1.90 -9.58 -7.66
CA LYS A 16 -2.04 -9.05 -6.32
C LYS A 16 -1.42 -7.66 -6.22
N VAL A 17 -2.06 -6.79 -5.45
CA VAL A 17 -1.49 -5.55 -4.91
C VAL A 17 -1.13 -5.82 -3.45
N LYS A 18 0.12 -5.58 -3.07
CA LYS A 18 0.59 -5.63 -1.69
C LYS A 18 0.95 -4.23 -1.24
N ALA A 19 0.65 -3.90 0.00
CA ALA A 19 0.99 -2.61 0.57
C ALA A 19 1.33 -2.74 2.05
N GLY A 20 2.08 -1.76 2.57
CA GLY A 20 2.36 -1.68 3.99
C GLY A 20 2.94 -0.35 4.43
N VAL A 21 2.75 -0.05 5.71
CA VAL A 21 3.39 1.07 6.39
C VAL A 21 4.82 0.65 6.76
N VAL A 22 5.81 1.42 6.33
CA VAL A 22 7.24 1.15 6.58
C VAL A 22 7.88 2.31 7.32
N ASP A 23 8.78 1.98 8.24
CA ASP A 23 9.62 2.98 8.91
C ASP A 23 10.96 3.21 8.17
N GLU A 24 11.81 4.05 8.74
CA GLU A 24 13.09 4.46 8.17
C GLU A 24 14.15 3.34 8.13
N ASP A 25 13.99 2.32 8.97
CA ASP A 25 14.85 1.13 8.99
C ASP A 25 14.33 0.05 8.01
N GLY A 26 13.19 0.30 7.36
CA GLY A 26 12.55 -0.61 6.42
C GLY A 26 11.70 -1.69 7.10
N LEU A 27 11.37 -1.54 8.38
CA LEU A 27 10.45 -2.44 9.07
C LEU A 27 9.02 -2.19 8.58
N VAL A 28 8.32 -3.27 8.22
CA VAL A 28 6.90 -3.22 7.88
C VAL A 28 6.09 -3.28 9.18
N LEU A 29 5.41 -2.19 9.51
CA LEU A 29 4.60 -2.04 10.72
C LEU A 29 3.18 -2.57 10.54
N GLU A 30 2.63 -2.41 9.34
CA GLU A 30 1.30 -2.87 8.95
C GLU A 30 1.31 -3.28 7.48
N SER A 31 0.46 -4.23 7.08
CA SER A 31 0.36 -4.66 5.69
C SER A 31 -1.03 -5.09 5.28
N VAL A 32 -1.36 -4.85 4.01
CA VAL A 32 -2.61 -5.30 3.37
C VAL A 32 -2.31 -5.91 2.00
N MET A 33 -3.22 -6.78 1.54
CA MET A 33 -3.16 -7.38 0.21
C MET A 33 -4.56 -7.39 -0.41
N ARG A 34 -4.64 -7.08 -1.71
CA ARG A 34 -5.86 -7.13 -2.52
C ARG A 34 -5.58 -7.82 -3.87
N ASP A 35 -6.63 -8.27 -4.55
CA ASP A 35 -6.52 -8.74 -5.93
C ASP A 35 -6.28 -7.55 -6.88
N THR A 36 -5.48 -7.77 -7.92
CA THR A 36 -5.29 -6.77 -8.98
C THR A 36 -6.45 -6.87 -9.98
N PRO A 37 -7.27 -5.82 -10.18
CA PRO A 37 -8.28 -5.78 -11.23
C PRO A 37 -7.61 -5.54 -12.60
N SER A 38 -6.96 -6.59 -13.12
CA SER A 38 -6.04 -6.58 -14.27
C SER A 38 -6.65 -6.16 -15.62
N THR A 39 -7.96 -5.94 -15.68
CA THR A 39 -8.68 -5.52 -16.89
C THR A 39 -8.83 -4.00 -17.02
N SER A 40 -8.47 -3.21 -16.01
CA SER A 40 -8.65 -1.75 -16.04
C SER A 40 -7.64 -1.00 -15.16
N PRO A 41 -6.79 -0.12 -15.73
CA PRO A 41 -5.91 0.74 -14.95
C PRO A 41 -6.65 1.62 -13.94
N ARG A 42 -7.84 2.13 -14.28
CA ARG A 42 -8.66 2.94 -13.35
C ARG A 42 -9.11 2.14 -12.13
N MET A 43 -9.41 0.85 -12.30
CA MET A 43 -9.75 -0.02 -11.18
C MET A 43 -8.53 -0.26 -10.29
N VAL A 44 -7.33 -0.41 -10.88
CA VAL A 44 -6.08 -0.52 -10.12
C VAL A 44 -5.81 0.76 -9.33
N GLU A 45 -6.00 1.94 -9.94
CA GLU A 45 -5.89 3.23 -9.25
C GLU A 45 -6.85 3.33 -8.05
N GLY A 46 -8.11 2.90 -8.22
CA GLY A 46 -9.10 2.85 -7.13
C GLY A 46 -8.65 1.95 -5.98
N VAL A 47 -8.17 0.74 -6.29
CA VAL A 47 -7.62 -0.18 -5.26
C VAL A 47 -6.44 0.45 -4.51
N ILE A 48 -5.55 1.18 -5.20
CA ILE A 48 -4.42 1.88 -4.55
C ILE A 48 -4.94 2.99 -3.63
N ALA A 49 -5.90 3.79 -4.09
CA ALA A 49 -6.48 4.86 -3.27
C ALA A 49 -7.14 4.30 -2.00
N ASP A 50 -7.96 3.25 -2.14
CA ASP A 50 -8.63 2.60 -1.01
C ASP A 50 -7.62 2.05 0.01
N ILE A 51 -6.55 1.39 -0.48
CA ILE A 51 -5.46 0.88 0.38
C ILE A 51 -4.75 2.03 1.11
N VAL A 52 -4.49 3.13 0.42
CA VAL A 52 -3.82 4.29 1.02
C VAL A 52 -4.68 4.94 2.09
N ASP A 53 -5.98 5.04 1.86
CA ASP A 53 -6.92 5.58 2.86
C ASP A 53 -7.06 4.62 4.06
N GLU A 54 -7.09 3.30 3.84
CA GLU A 54 -7.09 2.27 4.90
C GLU A 54 -5.85 2.39 5.80
N LEU A 55 -4.66 2.55 5.21
CA LEU A 55 -3.40 2.58 5.95
C LEU A 55 -3.03 3.95 6.55
N LYS A 56 -3.67 5.04 6.11
CA LYS A 56 -3.41 6.38 6.66
C LYS A 56 -4.09 6.60 8.01
N GLY A 57 -5.16 5.84 8.32
CA GLY A 57 -5.99 6.00 9.51
C GLY A 57 -7.00 7.12 9.39
#